data_AF-A0A939VK82-F1
#
_entry.id   AF-A0A939VK82-F1
#
_cell.length_a   1.000
_cell.length_b   1.000
_cell.length_c   1.000
_cell.angle_alpha   90.00
_cell.angle_beta   90.00
_cell.angle_gamma   90.00
#
_symmetry.space_group_name_H-M   'P 1'
#
loop_
_entity.id
_entity.type
_entity.pdbx_description
1 polymer ?
#
loop_
_entity_poly.entity_id
_entity_poly.type
_entity_poly.pdbx_seq_one_letter_code
_entity_poly.pdbx_strand_id
1 'polypeptide(L)'
;MNKLVMVAFGGNALLRAGQKGTYAEQLANVEEACRCLLPLLEQGCGLVIGHGNGPQVGNALLRHEAGARDFALQAMPMDFCGAETQGSIAYLIETAMERVLRRAGLKDRRVVSLVTRVEVAADDPAFDNPTKPVGPYYKEMPSDGATYREDSAGRGWRKVVASPKPLVINNIDLIERLAREGNIVVA
;
A
#
# COMPACT_ATOMS: atom_id res chain seq x y z
N MET A 1 23.57 11.20 16.61
CA MET A 1 22.81 10.16 15.89
C MET A 1 21.56 10.80 15.31
N ASN A 2 21.37 10.76 13.99
CA ASN A 2 20.14 11.26 13.37
C ASN A 2 18.97 10.36 13.80
N LYS A 3 17.84 10.97 14.21
CA LYS A 3 16.64 10.23 14.59
C LYS A 3 16.09 9.49 13.37
N LEU A 4 15.65 8.25 13.55
CA LEU A 4 14.95 7.48 12.52
C LEU A 4 13.45 7.58 12.78
N VAL A 5 12.69 7.96 11.77
CA VAL A 5 11.23 8.11 11.85
C VAL A 5 10.57 7.18 10.83
N MET A 6 9.61 6.38 11.28
CA MET A 6 8.74 5.60 10.43
C MET A 6 7.37 6.27 10.33
N VAL A 7 6.89 6.53 9.12
CA VAL A 7 5.60 7.14 8.85
C VAL A 7 4.74 6.15 8.06
N ALA A 8 3.51 5.90 8.52
CA ALA A 8 2.56 5.05 7.82
C ALA A 8 1.53 5.90 7.05
N PHE A 9 1.56 5.82 5.72
CA PHE A 9 0.58 6.45 4.85
C PHE A 9 -0.73 5.64 4.88
N GLY A 10 -1.78 6.28 5.40
CA GLY A 10 -3.14 5.74 5.36
C GLY A 10 -3.78 5.86 3.97
N GLY A 11 -4.98 5.30 3.82
CA GLY A 11 -5.73 5.34 2.55
C GLY A 11 -5.88 6.75 1.97
N ASN A 12 -6.09 7.76 2.81
CA ASN A 12 -6.26 9.17 2.40
C ASN A 12 -5.01 9.80 1.78
N ALA A 13 -3.82 9.23 2.02
CA ALA A 13 -2.59 9.69 1.36
C ALA A 13 -2.60 9.32 -0.13
N LEU A 14 -3.40 8.32 -0.53
CA LEU A 14 -3.53 7.85 -1.90
C LEU A 14 -4.89 8.23 -2.49
N LEU A 15 -5.99 7.95 -1.79
CA LEU A 15 -7.35 8.12 -2.26
C LEU A 15 -8.24 8.71 -1.17
N ARG A 16 -8.81 9.88 -1.43
CA ARG A 16 -9.75 10.56 -0.51
C ARG A 16 -11.19 10.17 -0.83
N ALA A 17 -12.06 10.33 0.16
CA ALA A 17 -13.50 10.13 -0.03
C ALA A 17 -14.03 11.02 -1.17
N GLY A 18 -14.83 10.42 -2.06
CA GLY A 18 -15.41 11.11 -3.22
C GLY A 18 -14.54 11.19 -4.47
N GLN A 19 -13.26 10.81 -4.40
CA GLN A 19 -12.39 10.75 -5.58
C GLN A 19 -12.60 9.46 -6.38
N LYS A 20 -12.36 9.54 -7.69
CA LYS A 20 -12.44 8.38 -8.59
C LYS A 20 -11.20 7.48 -8.51
N GLY A 21 -10.10 7.99 -7.98
CA GLY A 21 -8.83 7.28 -7.88
C GLY A 21 -8.07 7.23 -9.18
N THR A 22 -8.21 8.27 -10.00
CA THR A 22 -7.37 8.48 -11.17
C THR A 22 -5.90 8.62 -10.78
N TYR A 23 -5.00 8.32 -11.72
CA TYR A 23 -3.56 8.52 -11.52
C TYR A 23 -3.22 9.94 -11.05
N ALA A 24 -3.84 10.96 -11.66
CA ALA A 24 -3.60 12.35 -11.32
C ALA A 24 -4.06 12.69 -9.89
N GLU A 25 -5.24 12.22 -9.48
CA GLU A 25 -5.73 12.40 -8.10
C GLU A 25 -4.81 11.72 -7.09
N GLN A 26 -4.41 10.46 -7.35
CA GLN A 26 -3.53 9.72 -6.45
C GLN A 26 -2.16 10.38 -6.32
N LEU A 27 -1.55 10.79 -7.44
CA LEU A 27 -0.25 11.47 -7.43
C LEU A 27 -0.33 12.80 -6.68
N ALA A 28 -1.39 13.59 -6.86
CA ALA A 28 -1.57 14.86 -6.15
C ALA A 28 -1.73 14.66 -4.64
N ASN A 29 -2.51 13.66 -4.22
CA ASN A 29 -2.67 13.34 -2.79
C ASN A 29 -1.34 12.90 -2.15
N VAL A 30 -0.58 12.05 -2.85
CA VAL A 30 0.71 11.56 -2.36
C VAL A 30 1.72 12.71 -2.30
N GLU A 31 1.75 13.61 -3.28
CA GLU A 31 2.60 14.81 -3.25
C GLU A 31 2.29 15.73 -2.07
N GLU A 32 1.00 15.90 -1.74
CA GLU A 32 0.60 16.63 -0.53
C GLU A 32 1.06 15.93 0.75
N ALA A 33 0.91 14.60 0.84
CA ALA A 33 1.37 13.81 1.98
C ALA A 33 2.90 13.88 2.16
N CYS A 34 3.66 13.74 1.06
CA CYS A 34 5.12 13.86 1.04
C CYS A 34 5.59 15.25 1.48
N ARG A 35 4.88 16.33 1.08
CA ARG A 35 5.20 17.70 1.51
C ARG A 35 5.11 17.86 3.03
N CYS A 36 4.17 17.17 3.70
CA CYS A 36 4.06 17.19 5.15
C CYS A 36 5.26 16.56 5.88
N LEU A 37 6.13 15.83 5.18
CA LEU A 37 7.32 15.20 5.75
C LEU A 37 8.56 16.09 5.71
N LEU A 38 8.52 17.21 4.98
CA LEU A 38 9.66 18.13 4.86
C LEU A 38 10.27 18.56 6.20
N PRO A 39 9.49 18.93 7.24
CA PRO A 39 10.07 19.33 8.52
C PRO A 39 10.95 18.25 9.17
N LEU A 40 10.60 16.96 8.98
CA LEU A 40 11.40 15.85 9.50
C LEU A 40 12.73 15.73 8.75
N LEU A 41 12.72 15.96 7.44
CA LEU A 41 13.91 15.88 6.59
C LEU A 41 14.87 17.04 6.83
N GLU A 42 14.34 18.24 7.04
CA GLU A 42 15.10 19.45 7.37
C GLU A 42 15.78 19.31 8.75
N GLN A 43 15.19 18.56 9.68
CA GLN A 43 15.80 18.19 10.95
C GLN A 43 16.86 17.08 10.83
N GLY A 44 17.16 16.61 9.61
CA GLY A 44 18.16 15.58 9.37
C GLY A 44 17.70 14.17 9.73
N CYS A 45 16.41 13.92 9.96
CA CYS A 45 15.92 12.58 10.29
C CYS A 45 16.15 11.60 9.13
N GLY A 46 16.44 10.35 9.47
CA GLY A 46 16.24 9.21 8.57
C GLY A 46 14.76 8.89 8.47
N LEU A 47 14.29 8.46 7.30
CA LEU A 47 12.86 8.31 7.04
C LEU A 47 12.54 6.96 6.40
N VAL A 48 11.59 6.25 7.00
CA VAL A 48 10.92 5.08 6.41
C VAL A 48 9.45 5.43 6.20
N ILE A 49 8.92 5.14 5.02
CA ILE A 49 7.52 5.35 4.64
C ILE A 49 6.89 3.98 4.40
N GLY A 50 6.01 3.55 5.31
CA GLY A 50 5.10 2.44 5.05
C GLY A 50 3.79 2.94 4.47
N HIS A 51 3.00 2.09 3.84
CA HIS A 51 1.69 2.48 3.31
C HIS A 51 0.66 1.36 3.37
N GLY A 52 -0.62 1.75 3.45
CA GLY A 52 -1.74 0.85 3.16
C GLY A 52 -1.93 0.65 1.65
N ASN A 53 -2.62 -0.42 1.26
CA ASN A 53 -2.93 -0.71 -0.16
C ASN A 53 -4.37 -1.18 -0.39
N GLY A 54 -5.27 -1.07 0.60
CA GLY A 54 -6.60 -1.69 0.57
C GLY A 54 -7.42 -1.43 -0.71
N PRO A 55 -7.65 -0.17 -1.11
CA PRO A 55 -8.31 0.16 -2.38
C PRO A 55 -7.54 -0.35 -3.61
N GLN A 56 -6.21 -0.20 -3.60
CA GLN A 56 -5.35 -0.51 -4.75
C GLN A 56 -5.28 -2.01 -5.02
N VAL A 57 -5.11 -2.83 -3.98
CA VAL A 57 -5.07 -4.31 -4.09
C VAL A 57 -6.43 -4.87 -4.49
N GLY A 58 -7.51 -4.24 -4.01
CA GLY A 58 -8.86 -4.51 -4.51
C GLY A 58 -8.98 -4.30 -6.01
N ASN A 59 -8.51 -3.16 -6.52
CA ASN A 59 -8.51 -2.88 -7.95
C ASN A 59 -7.59 -3.81 -8.75
N ALA A 60 -6.47 -4.26 -8.17
CA ALA A 60 -5.59 -5.24 -8.80
C ALA A 60 -6.30 -6.59 -8.98
N LEU A 61 -6.96 -7.09 -7.93
CA LEU A 61 -7.77 -8.31 -8.01
C LEU A 61 -8.84 -8.22 -9.11
N LEU A 62 -9.59 -7.12 -9.18
CA LEU A 62 -10.60 -6.93 -10.23
C LEU A 62 -9.99 -6.98 -11.64
N ARG A 63 -8.77 -6.44 -11.82
CA ARG A 63 -8.07 -6.49 -13.11
C ARG A 63 -7.65 -7.91 -13.47
N HIS A 64 -7.15 -8.68 -12.50
CA HIS A 64 -6.81 -10.10 -12.70
C HIS A 64 -8.04 -10.95 -13.00
N GLU A 65 -9.14 -10.72 -12.26
CA GLU A 65 -10.43 -11.38 -12.49
C GLU A 65 -11.01 -11.04 -13.87
N ALA A 66 -10.98 -9.77 -14.28
CA ALA A 66 -11.38 -9.36 -15.63
C ALA A 66 -10.46 -9.93 -16.72
N GLY A 67 -9.15 -9.94 -16.49
CA GLY A 67 -8.17 -10.55 -17.37
C GLY A 67 -8.44 -12.05 -17.61
N ALA A 68 -8.78 -12.78 -16.55
CA ALA A 68 -9.13 -14.18 -16.64
C ALA A 68 -10.44 -14.41 -17.41
N ARG A 69 -11.48 -13.64 -17.10
CA ARG A 69 -12.79 -13.77 -17.73
C ARG A 69 -12.78 -13.37 -19.20
N ASP A 70 -12.18 -12.22 -19.51
CA ASP A 70 -12.33 -11.57 -20.82
C ASP A 70 -11.19 -11.94 -21.79
N PHE A 71 -10.05 -12.40 -21.27
CA PHE A 71 -8.84 -12.68 -22.08
C PHE A 71 -8.18 -14.03 -21.78
N ALA A 72 -8.79 -14.90 -20.97
CA ALA A 72 -8.24 -16.20 -20.58
C ALA A 72 -6.84 -16.15 -19.95
N LEU A 73 -6.50 -15.05 -19.29
CA LEU A 73 -5.26 -14.92 -18.52
C LEU A 73 -5.37 -15.67 -17.18
N GLN A 74 -4.25 -16.11 -16.63
CA GLN A 74 -4.25 -16.65 -15.26
C GLN A 74 -4.47 -15.50 -14.26
N ALA A 75 -5.52 -15.59 -13.44
CA ALA A 75 -5.69 -14.69 -12.30
C ALA A 75 -4.60 -14.97 -11.26
N MET A 76 -3.87 -13.93 -10.87
CA MET A 76 -2.80 -14.06 -9.90
C MET A 76 -3.32 -14.08 -8.45
N PRO A 77 -2.60 -14.74 -7.52
CA PRO A 77 -3.02 -14.82 -6.13
C PRO A 77 -2.91 -13.46 -5.40
N MET A 78 -3.51 -13.41 -4.21
CA MET A 78 -3.64 -12.18 -3.42
C MET A 78 -2.29 -11.59 -2.99
N ASP A 79 -1.33 -12.42 -2.64
CA ASP A 79 0.04 -12.02 -2.27
C ASP A 79 0.78 -11.39 -3.46
N PHE A 80 0.62 -11.94 -4.66
CA PHE A 80 1.15 -11.37 -5.89
C PHE A 80 0.52 -9.99 -6.18
N CYS A 81 -0.81 -9.87 -6.08
CA CYS A 81 -1.50 -8.58 -6.20
C CYS A 81 -0.99 -7.58 -5.13
N GLY A 82 -0.70 -8.08 -3.92
CA GLY A 82 -0.02 -7.33 -2.87
C GLY A 82 1.30 -6.74 -3.35
N ALA A 83 2.19 -7.56 -3.91
CA ALA A 83 3.47 -7.13 -4.46
C ALA A 83 3.33 -6.12 -5.62
N GLU A 84 2.39 -6.33 -6.55
CA GLU A 84 2.09 -5.37 -7.62
C GLU A 84 1.70 -4.00 -7.05
N THR A 85 0.92 -3.99 -5.97
CA THR A 85 0.47 -2.74 -5.35
C THR A 85 1.56 -2.05 -4.57
N GLN A 86 2.53 -2.77 -4.01
CA GLN A 86 3.75 -2.16 -3.47
C GLN A 86 4.47 -1.40 -4.57
N GLY A 87 4.74 -2.04 -5.72
CA GLY A 87 5.44 -1.37 -6.83
C GLY A 87 4.71 -0.13 -7.36
N SER A 88 3.40 -0.23 -7.61
CA SER A 88 2.63 0.90 -8.15
C SER A 88 2.45 2.06 -7.15
N ILE A 89 2.28 1.78 -5.86
CA ILE A 89 2.18 2.83 -4.82
C ILE A 89 3.55 3.45 -4.59
N ALA A 90 4.60 2.64 -4.51
CA ALA A 90 5.94 3.12 -4.27
C ALA A 90 6.44 4.01 -5.43
N TYR A 91 6.09 3.67 -6.67
CA TYR A 91 6.31 4.54 -7.83
C TYR A 91 5.68 5.93 -7.67
N LEU A 92 4.44 6.01 -7.16
CA LEU A 92 3.78 7.30 -6.88
C LEU A 92 4.50 8.07 -5.78
N ILE A 93 4.89 7.39 -4.70
CA ILE A 93 5.60 7.98 -3.56
C ILE A 93 6.97 8.50 -3.99
N GLU A 94 7.78 7.71 -4.71
CA GLU A 94 9.07 8.14 -5.24
C GLU A 94 8.91 9.37 -6.13
N THR A 95 8.02 9.29 -7.14
CA THR A 95 7.76 10.40 -8.07
C THR A 95 7.38 11.69 -7.32
N ALA A 96 6.48 11.59 -6.36
CA ALA A 96 6.00 12.72 -5.58
C ALA A 96 7.08 13.27 -4.63
N MET A 97 7.78 12.39 -3.93
CA MET A 97 8.79 12.74 -2.95
C MET A 97 10.01 13.39 -3.62
N GLU A 98 10.45 12.89 -4.76
CA GLU A 98 11.53 13.50 -5.55
C GLU A 98 11.19 14.93 -6.00
N ARG A 99 9.93 15.18 -6.40
CA ARG A 99 9.47 16.54 -6.73
C ARG A 99 9.52 17.45 -5.51
N VAL A 100 9.05 16.97 -4.36
CA VAL A 100 9.08 17.70 -3.09
C VAL A 100 10.52 18.03 -2.68
N LEU A 101 11.41 17.05 -2.69
CA LEU A 101 12.83 17.22 -2.37
C LEU A 101 13.51 18.23 -3.29
N ARG A 102 13.27 18.13 -4.61
CA ARG A 102 13.85 19.05 -5.60
C ARG A 102 13.42 20.49 -5.35
N ARG A 103 12.14 20.73 -5.05
CA ARG A 103 11.60 22.07 -4.77
C ARG A 103 12.11 22.64 -3.43
N ALA A 104 12.33 21.78 -2.44
CA ALA A 104 12.90 22.16 -1.15
C ALA A 104 14.43 22.29 -1.14
N GLY A 105 15.12 22.00 -2.26
CA GLY A 105 16.58 22.05 -2.33
C GLY A 105 17.30 20.87 -1.66
N LEU A 106 16.59 19.81 -1.25
CA LEU A 106 17.12 18.63 -0.55
C LEU A 106 17.57 17.53 -1.53
N LYS A 107 18.48 17.87 -2.46
CA LYS A 107 18.82 17.01 -3.62
C LYS A 107 19.70 15.80 -3.31
N ASP A 108 20.35 15.77 -2.15
CA ASP A 108 21.28 14.70 -1.79
C ASP A 108 20.59 13.45 -1.24
N ARG A 109 19.30 13.56 -0.90
CA ARG A 109 18.50 12.43 -0.42
C ARG A 109 17.96 11.62 -1.61
N ARG A 110 18.18 10.31 -1.57
CA ARG A 110 17.59 9.36 -2.52
C ARG A 110 16.31 8.78 -1.95
N VAL A 111 15.34 8.50 -2.81
CA VAL A 111 14.14 7.74 -2.46
C VAL A 111 14.30 6.36 -3.06
N VAL A 112 14.12 5.32 -2.27
CA VAL A 112 14.27 3.92 -2.69
C VAL A 112 13.13 3.09 -2.15
N SER A 113 12.61 2.20 -2.97
CA SER A 113 11.52 1.30 -2.60
C SER A 113 11.99 -0.14 -2.55
N LEU A 114 11.56 -0.87 -1.52
CA LEU A 114 11.82 -2.30 -1.38
C LEU A 114 10.50 -3.04 -1.45
N VAL A 115 10.46 -4.11 -2.26
CA VAL A 115 9.40 -5.10 -2.12
C VAL A 115 9.58 -5.79 -0.76
N THR A 116 8.57 -5.68 0.09
CA THR A 116 8.60 -6.13 1.47
C THR A 116 7.71 -7.35 1.64
N ARG A 117 8.30 -8.45 2.12
CA ARG A 117 7.59 -9.64 2.57
C ARG A 117 7.52 -9.63 4.09
N VAL A 118 6.38 -10.11 4.60
CA VAL A 118 6.10 -10.20 6.03
C VAL A 118 5.66 -11.62 6.33
N GLU A 119 6.36 -12.25 7.26
CA GLU A 119 6.03 -13.58 7.75
C GLU A 119 4.81 -13.52 8.65
N VAL A 120 3.97 -14.53 8.52
CA VAL A 120 2.72 -14.72 9.28
C VAL A 120 2.64 -16.18 9.70
N ALA A 121 1.94 -16.47 10.80
CA ALA A 121 1.75 -17.84 11.24
C ALA A 121 0.85 -18.59 10.24
N ALA A 122 1.25 -19.78 9.79
CA ALA A 122 0.46 -20.55 8.82
C ALA A 122 -0.90 -21.02 9.41
N ASP A 123 -0.97 -21.12 10.73
CA ASP A 123 -2.14 -21.49 11.53
C ASP A 123 -2.84 -20.27 12.16
N ASP A 124 -2.60 -19.06 11.65
CA ASP A 124 -3.27 -17.86 12.15
C ASP A 124 -4.80 -17.98 11.96
N PRO A 125 -5.62 -17.80 13.01
CA PRO A 125 -7.09 -17.91 12.92
C PRO A 125 -7.75 -16.98 11.89
N ALA A 126 -7.04 -15.94 11.43
CA ALA A 126 -7.53 -15.06 10.38
C ALA A 126 -7.71 -15.76 9.02
N PHE A 127 -7.04 -16.90 8.79
CA PHE A 127 -7.24 -17.71 7.58
C PHE A 127 -8.60 -18.41 7.58
N ASP A 128 -9.04 -18.90 8.74
CA ASP A 128 -10.36 -19.54 8.90
C ASP A 128 -11.50 -18.52 9.00
N ASN A 129 -11.19 -17.28 9.42
CA ASN A 129 -12.17 -16.21 9.59
C ASN A 129 -11.74 -14.91 8.88
N PRO A 130 -11.80 -14.85 7.53
CA PRO A 130 -11.45 -13.65 6.77
C PRO A 130 -12.34 -12.46 7.13
N THR A 131 -11.75 -11.35 7.56
CA THR A 131 -12.48 -10.15 8.00
C THR A 131 -12.11 -8.89 7.24
N LYS A 132 -10.92 -8.84 6.62
CA LYS A 132 -10.41 -7.61 6.04
C LYS A 132 -11.02 -7.37 4.67
N PRO A 133 -11.76 -6.28 4.46
CA PRO A 133 -12.49 -6.10 3.23
C PRO A 133 -11.57 -5.53 2.13
N VAL A 134 -11.66 -6.09 0.92
CA VAL A 134 -10.91 -5.71 -0.30
C VAL A 134 -11.85 -5.46 -1.48
N GLY A 135 -11.43 -4.64 -2.44
CA GLY A 135 -12.24 -4.33 -3.63
C GLY A 135 -13.49 -3.47 -3.37
N PRO A 136 -14.44 -3.45 -4.33
CA PRO A 136 -15.63 -2.60 -4.31
C PRO A 136 -16.79 -3.27 -3.55
N TYR A 137 -17.90 -2.55 -3.39
CA TYR A 137 -19.16 -3.11 -2.90
C TYR A 137 -19.96 -3.76 -4.03
N TYR A 138 -20.65 -4.84 -3.70
CA TYR A 138 -21.57 -5.57 -4.56
C TYR A 138 -22.98 -5.53 -3.98
N LYS A 139 -24.00 -5.41 -4.83
CA LYS A 139 -25.41 -5.40 -4.36
C LYS A 139 -25.84 -6.78 -3.86
N GLU A 140 -25.38 -7.82 -4.52
CA GLU A 140 -25.65 -9.22 -4.20
C GLU A 140 -24.31 -9.95 -4.02
N MET A 141 -24.31 -11.04 -3.24
CA MET A 141 -23.12 -11.83 -3.00
C MET A 141 -22.69 -12.55 -4.29
N PRO A 142 -21.47 -12.30 -4.81
CA PRO A 142 -20.95 -13.03 -5.97
C PRO A 142 -20.81 -14.54 -5.68
N SER A 143 -21.00 -15.36 -6.71
CA SER A 143 -20.86 -16.82 -6.66
C SER A 143 -19.56 -17.29 -7.33
N ASP A 144 -18.43 -16.72 -6.93
CA ASP A 144 -17.11 -16.99 -7.52
C ASP A 144 -16.18 -17.84 -6.62
N GLY A 145 -16.71 -18.34 -5.49
CA GLY A 145 -15.96 -19.14 -4.52
C GLY A 145 -15.09 -18.33 -3.56
N ALA A 146 -15.06 -16.99 -3.66
CA ALA A 146 -14.41 -16.15 -2.66
C ALA A 146 -15.31 -15.90 -1.44
N THR A 147 -14.70 -15.46 -0.33
CA THR A 147 -15.43 -15.10 0.89
C THR A 147 -15.92 -13.67 0.82
N TYR A 148 -17.21 -13.45 1.08
CA TYR A 148 -17.83 -12.13 1.16
C TYR A 148 -18.50 -11.93 2.52
N ARG A 149 -18.57 -10.68 2.96
CA ARG A 149 -19.39 -10.27 4.10
C ARG A 149 -20.25 -9.09 3.72
N GLU A 150 -21.47 -9.09 4.24
CA GLU A 150 -22.35 -7.94 4.17
C GLU A 150 -21.82 -6.83 5.09
N ASP A 151 -21.82 -5.60 4.58
CA ASP A 151 -21.42 -4.43 5.33
C ASP A 151 -22.48 -4.07 6.36
N SER A 152 -22.07 -3.87 7.62
CA SER A 152 -22.98 -3.58 8.73
C SER A 152 -23.78 -2.28 8.57
N ALA A 153 -23.34 -1.36 7.70
CA ALA A 153 -24.07 -0.14 7.37
C ALA A 153 -25.00 -0.30 6.16
N GLY A 154 -25.23 -1.53 5.66
CA GLY A 154 -26.16 -1.82 4.57
C GLY A 154 -25.67 -1.36 3.19
N ARG A 155 -24.35 -1.14 3.02
CA ARG A 155 -23.77 -0.71 1.74
C ARG A 155 -23.64 -1.84 0.71
N GLY A 156 -23.99 -3.06 1.09
CA GLY A 156 -23.91 -4.28 0.26
C GLY A 156 -22.79 -5.20 0.72
N TRP A 157 -22.40 -6.12 -0.16
CA TRP A 157 -21.40 -7.16 0.07
C TRP A 157 -20.00 -6.69 -0.30
N ARG A 158 -18.99 -7.09 0.47
CA ARG A 158 -17.57 -6.90 0.12
C ARG A 158 -16.80 -8.20 0.22
N LYS A 159 -15.88 -8.39 -0.72
CA LYS A 159 -14.90 -9.48 -0.65
C LYS A 159 -14.05 -9.27 0.58
N VAL A 160 -13.83 -10.32 1.35
CA VAL A 160 -12.98 -10.30 2.55
C VAL A 160 -11.82 -11.27 2.38
N VAL A 161 -10.68 -10.89 2.92
CA VAL A 161 -9.46 -11.71 2.92
C VAL A 161 -8.96 -11.88 4.35
N ALA A 162 -8.13 -12.90 4.54
CA ALA A 162 -7.40 -13.09 5.78
C ALA A 162 -6.52 -11.86 6.06
N SER A 163 -6.41 -11.50 7.34
CA SER A 163 -5.51 -10.43 7.81
C SER A 163 -4.76 -10.93 9.03
N PRO A 164 -3.87 -11.93 8.85
CA PRO A 164 -3.12 -12.52 9.95
C PRO A 164 -2.19 -11.51 10.60
N LYS A 165 -1.79 -11.80 11.84
CA LYS A 165 -0.87 -10.94 12.60
C LYS A 165 0.53 -11.00 11.96
N PRO A 166 1.16 -9.84 11.68
CA PRO A 166 2.53 -9.83 11.19
C PRO A 166 3.50 -10.31 12.27
N LEU A 167 4.45 -11.17 11.89
CA LEU A 167 5.48 -11.70 12.79
C LEU A 167 6.85 -11.08 12.52
N VAL A 168 7.36 -11.23 11.30
CA VAL A 168 8.73 -10.81 10.93
C VAL A 168 8.69 -10.06 9.60
N ILE A 169 9.41 -8.96 9.51
CA ILE A 169 9.65 -8.24 8.25
C ILE A 169 11.02 -8.70 7.72
N ASN A 170 11.04 -9.44 6.62
CA ASN A 170 12.26 -10.15 6.17
C ASN A 170 13.47 -9.24 5.91
N ASN A 171 13.25 -7.99 5.49
CA ASN A 171 14.32 -7.04 5.13
C ASN A 171 14.47 -5.88 6.13
N ILE A 172 14.02 -6.04 7.38
CA ILE A 172 13.96 -4.93 8.35
C ILE A 172 15.32 -4.27 8.60
N ASP A 173 16.39 -5.06 8.73
CA ASP A 173 17.73 -4.54 8.98
C ASP A 173 18.26 -3.72 7.80
N LEU A 174 17.95 -4.15 6.57
CA LEU A 174 18.34 -3.43 5.36
C LEU A 174 17.57 -2.11 5.23
N ILE A 175 16.27 -2.12 5.52
CA ILE A 175 15.40 -0.93 5.53
C ILE A 175 15.95 0.09 6.53
N GLU A 176 16.25 -0.35 7.76
CA GLU A 176 16.80 0.50 8.79
C GLU A 176 18.16 1.09 8.38
N ARG A 177 19.07 0.26 7.88
CA ARG A 177 20.40 0.71 7.44
C ARG A 177 20.31 1.78 6.34
N LEU A 178 19.55 1.52 5.28
CA LEU A 178 19.40 2.46 4.17
C LEU A 178 18.82 3.80 4.63
N ALA A 179 17.84 3.78 5.53
CA ALA A 179 17.25 5.00 6.08
C ALA A 179 18.24 5.78 6.96
N ARG A 180 19.09 5.08 7.72
CA ARG A 180 20.15 5.69 8.54
C ARG A 180 21.28 6.30 7.70
N GLU A 181 21.52 5.76 6.52
CA GLU A 181 22.48 6.31 5.53
C GLU A 181 21.97 7.58 4.84
N GLY A 182 20.75 8.04 5.16
CA GLY A 182 20.19 9.31 4.67
C GLY A 182 19.20 9.15 3.52
N ASN A 183 18.98 7.91 3.04
CA ASN A 183 17.94 7.61 2.07
C ASN A 183 16.55 7.70 2.71
N ILE A 184 15.54 7.93 1.88
CA ILE A 184 14.13 7.80 2.23
C ILE A 184 13.68 6.44 1.70
N VAL A 185 13.28 5.55 2.60
CA VAL A 185 12.97 4.17 2.25
C VAL A 185 11.45 3.97 2.23
N VAL A 186 10.89 3.50 1.12
CA VAL A 186 9.49 3.05 1.04
C VAL A 186 9.48 1.53 1.19
N ALA A 187 8.84 1.02 2.23
CA ALA A 187 8.87 -0.41 2.56
C ALA A 187 7.67 -0.87 3.40
#